data_AF-A0A529Y3E1-F1
#
_entry.id   AF-A0A529Y3E1-F1
#
_cell.length_a   1.000
_cell.length_b   1.000
_cell.length_c   1.000
_cell.angle_alpha   90.00
_cell.angle_beta   90.00
_cell.angle_gamma   90.00
#
_symmetry.space_group_name_H-M   'P 1'
#
loop_
_entity.id
_entity.type
_entity.pdbx_description
1 polymer ?
#
loop_
_entity_poly.entity_id
_entity_poly.type
_entity_poly.pdbx_seq_one_letter_code
_entity_poly.pdbx_strand_id
1 'polypeptide(L)' 'MSDADNLGFTPNEMMTIAASRALKSDDVCFVGIGAPSAACNVARLTHAPDITLIY' A
#
# COMPACT_ATOMS: atom_id res chain seq x y z
N MET A 1 -13.58 -17.69 23.66
CA MET A 1 -12.85 -17.48 22.40
C MET A 1 -12.19 -16.12 22.56
N SER A 2 -10.88 -16.09 22.74
CA SER A 2 -10.08 -14.91 23.11
C SER A 2 -10.12 -13.83 22.03
N ASP A 3 -10.02 -12.56 22.42
CA ASP A 3 -9.98 -11.34 21.60
C ASP A 3 -8.80 -11.23 20.61
N ALA A 4 -8.23 -12.36 20.18
CA ALA A 4 -7.16 -12.45 19.18
C ALA A 4 -7.69 -12.48 17.74
N ASP A 5 -9.01 -12.63 17.53
CA ASP A 5 -9.61 -12.93 16.21
C ASP A 5 -10.34 -11.75 15.53
N ASN A 6 -10.05 -10.50 15.90
CA ASN A 6 -10.51 -9.37 15.09
C ASN A 6 -9.57 -8.16 15.19
N LEU A 7 -8.51 -8.14 14.37
CA LEU A 7 -7.65 -6.96 14.22
C LEU A 7 -8.39 -5.74 13.63
N GLY A 8 -9.66 -5.88 13.20
CA GLY A 8 -10.55 -4.76 12.90
C GLY A 8 -10.20 -3.96 11.65
N PHE A 9 -9.42 -4.53 10.72
CA PHE A 9 -9.04 -3.81 9.50
C PHE A 9 -10.22 -3.61 8.56
N THR A 10 -10.32 -2.39 8.02
CA THR A 10 -11.34 -2.05 7.04
C THR A 10 -11.03 -2.67 5.67
N PRO A 11 -12.04 -2.92 4.82
CA PRO A 11 -11.81 -3.38 3.46
C PRO A 11 -10.86 -2.47 2.64
N ASN A 12 -10.92 -1.15 2.86
CA ASN A 12 -10.06 -0.19 2.17
C ASN A 12 -8.58 -0.30 2.58
N GLU A 13 -8.29 -0.54 3.85
CA GLU A 13 -6.92 -0.79 4.32
C GLU A 13 -6.37 -2.08 3.71
N MET A 14 -7.17 -3.14 3.70
CA MET A 14 -6.78 -4.42 3.11
C MET A 14 -6.55 -4.30 1.59
N MET A 15 -7.38 -3.54 0.88
CA MET A 15 -7.17 -3.22 -0.54
C MET A 15 -5.88 -2.43 -0.76
N THR A 16 -5.59 -1.44 0.10
CA THR A 16 -4.38 -0.62 0.02
C THR A 16 -3.13 -1.49 0.19
N ILE A 17 -3.13 -2.41 1.14
CA ILE A 17 -2.03 -3.36 1.35
C ILE A 17 -1.91 -4.33 0.17
N ALA A 18 -3.02 -4.86 -0.34
CA ALA A 18 -3.01 -5.75 -1.49
C ALA A 18 -2.43 -5.07 -2.74
N ALA A 19 -2.84 -3.83 -3.02
CA ALA A 19 -2.29 -3.04 -4.12
C ALA A 19 -0.82 -2.69 -3.91
N SER A 20 -0.43 -2.33 -2.67
CA SER A 20 0.96 -2.01 -2.33
C SER A 20 1.90 -3.16 -2.65
N ARG A 21 1.51 -4.41 -2.36
CA ARG A 21 2.32 -5.62 -2.64
C ARG A 21 2.53 -5.94 -4.11
N ALA A 22 1.74 -5.34 -5.01
CA ALA A 22 1.93 -5.52 -6.45
C ALA A 22 3.07 -4.66 -7.02
N LEU A 23 3.51 -3.65 -6.26
CA LEU A 23 4.53 -2.69 -6.67
C LEU A 23 5.93 -3.21 -6.36
N LYS A 24 6.91 -2.75 -7.14
CA LYS A 24 8.33 -3.11 -7.02
C LYS A 24 9.19 -1.86 -6.92
N SER A 25 10.42 -2.03 -6.40
CA SER A 25 11.38 -0.93 -6.26
C SER A 25 11.75 -0.27 -7.59
N ASP A 26 11.63 -0.98 -8.72
CA ASP A 26 11.97 -0.48 -10.06
C ASP A 26 10.77 0.08 -10.83
N ASP A 27 9.58 0.10 -10.24
CA ASP A 27 8.39 0.67 -10.88
C ASP A 27 8.44 2.21 -10.93
N VAL A 28 7.87 2.76 -11.99
CA VAL A 28 7.61 4.21 -12.15
C VAL A 28 6.10 4.41 -12.22
N CYS A 29 5.51 5.01 -11.20
CA CYS A 29 4.05 5.15 -11.08
C CYS A 29 3.63 6.62 -11.15
N PHE A 30 2.64 6.92 -12.00
CA PHE A 30 1.88 8.17 -11.91
C PHE A 30 0.84 8.02 -10.79
N VAL A 31 0.87 8.94 -9.82
CA VAL A 31 0.12 8.82 -8.58
C VAL A 31 -0.70 10.07 -8.33
N GLY A 32 -2.02 9.91 -8.34
CA GLY A 32 -2.95 10.96 -7.93
C GLY A 32 -3.17 10.99 -6.41
N ILE A 33 -4.38 11.37 -5.98
CA ILE A 33 -4.81 11.36 -4.58
C ILE A 33 -5.53 10.06 -4.21
N GLY A 34 -5.68 9.79 -2.90
CA GLY A 34 -6.50 8.70 -2.38
C GLY A 34 -5.80 7.34 -2.35
N ALA A 35 -6.55 6.25 -2.55
CA ALA A 35 -6.08 4.88 -2.36
C ALA A 35 -4.83 4.50 -3.19
N PRO A 36 -4.68 4.91 -4.46
CA PRO A 36 -3.45 4.64 -5.21
C PRO A 36 -2.21 5.29 -4.56
N SER A 37 -2.35 6.51 -4.03
CA SER A 37 -1.29 7.23 -3.32
C SER A 37 -0.92 6.56 -2.01
N ALA A 38 -1.92 6.09 -1.26
CA ALA A 38 -1.68 5.33 -0.04
C ALA A 38 -0.91 4.04 -0.33
N ALA A 39 -1.31 3.27 -1.34
CA ALA A 39 -0.66 2.00 -1.69
C ALA A 39 0.80 2.20 -2.13
N CYS A 40 1.06 3.21 -2.98
CA CYS A 40 2.40 3.56 -3.44
C CYS A 40 3.30 4.00 -2.28
N ASN A 41 2.78 4.84 -1.38
CA ASN A 41 3.55 5.29 -0.21
C ASN A 41 3.81 4.15 0.79
N VAL A 42 2.86 3.23 1.00
CA VAL A 42 3.10 2.04 1.81
C VAL A 42 4.19 1.18 1.18
N ALA A 43 4.19 1.00 -0.14
CA ALA A 43 5.23 0.21 -0.81
C ALA A 43 6.60 0.86 -0.62
N ARG A 44 6.71 2.17 -0.88
CA ARG A 44 7.93 2.97 -0.70
C ARG A 44 8.47 2.92 0.73
N LEU A 45 7.60 2.96 1.73
CA LEU A 45 8.02 2.96 3.13
C LEU A 45 8.24 1.55 3.70
N THR A 46 8.07 0.48 2.91
CA THR A 46 8.20 -0.90 3.38
C THR A 46 9.15 -1.75 2.55
N HIS A 47 8.74 -2.20 1.37
CA HIS A 47 9.45 -3.23 0.59
C HIS A 47 9.99 -2.73 -0.75
N ALA A 48 9.54 -1.55 -1.21
CA ALA A 48 9.92 -0.96 -2.48
C ALA A 48 10.52 0.45 -2.31
N PRO A 49 11.59 0.63 -1.52
CA PRO A 49 12.09 1.96 -1.14
C PRO A 49 12.51 2.86 -2.30
N ASP A 50 12.92 2.26 -3.41
CA ASP A 50 13.44 2.99 -4.58
C ASP A 50 12.38 3.27 -5.66
N ILE A 51 11.10 2.92 -5.40
CA ILE A 51 10.01 3.15 -6.36
C ILE A 51 9.89 4.64 -6.71
N THR A 52 9.76 4.94 -8.01
CA THR A 52 9.64 6.33 -8.49
C THR A 52 8.17 6.72 -8.58
N LEU A 53 7.78 7.75 -7.82
CA LEU A 53 6.41 8.28 -7.80
C LEU A 53 6.37 9.65 -8.49
N ILE A 54 5.49 9.80 -9.48
CA ILE A 54 5.24 11.04 -10.21
C ILE A 54 3.86 11.55 -9.79
N TYR A 55 3.80 12.74 -9.17
CA TYR A 55 2.56 13.37 -8.71
C TYR A 55 1.99 14.35 -9.73
#